data_AF-A0A3N6F885-F1
#
_entry.id   AF-A0A3N6F885-F1
#
_cell.length_a   1.000
_cell.length_b   1.000
_cell.length_c   1.000
_cell.angle_alpha   90.00
_cell.angle_beta   90.00
_cell.angle_gamma   90.00
#
_symmetry.space_group_name_H-M   'P 1'
#
loop_
_entity.id
_entity.type
_entity.pdbx_description
1 polymer ?
#
loop_
_entity_poly.entity_id
_entity_poly.type
_entity_poly.pdbx_seq_one_letter_code
_entity_poly.pdbx_strand_id
1 'polypeptide(L)'
;MAVFRIERFTSLPAAESWRRVTDWERHAAQVPLTTITVPMGVPTGVGTVFVARTGVGPLAFDDPMEVVRWTPPAAGRAGLCRLEKRGSLVRGRASIDVYPTDSGSHVVWVEELGVRLLPRWCDPLIAGAGRRVFGRVLDSMLDRPAGRRP
;
A
#
# COMPACT_ATOMS: atom_id res chain seq x y z
N MET A 1 18.31 1.15 4.48
CA MET A 1 16.96 1.29 3.92
C MET A 1 16.01 1.45 5.08
N ALA A 2 15.07 2.39 4.97
CA ALA A 2 14.02 2.56 5.95
C ALA A 2 13.02 1.41 5.82
N VAL A 3 12.74 0.72 6.93
CA VAL A 3 11.72 -0.33 6.99
C VAL A 3 10.72 0.04 8.08
N PHE A 4 9.44 -0.06 7.77
CA PHE A 4 8.39 0.06 8.77
C PHE A 4 7.25 -0.92 8.50
N ARG A 5 6.61 -1.31 9.60
CA ARG A 5 5.49 -2.23 9.63
C ARG A 5 4.31 -1.58 10.35
N ILE A 6 3.13 -1.77 9.82
CA ILE A 6 1.86 -1.29 10.36
C ILE A 6 0.92 -2.48 10.40
N GLU A 7 0.22 -2.63 11.53
CA GLU A 7 -0.71 -3.71 11.78
C GLU A 7 -2.04 -3.12 12.25
N ARG A 8 -3.15 -3.66 11.74
CA ARG A 8 -4.51 -3.29 12.15
C ARG A 8 -5.40 -4.50 12.22
N PHE A 9 -6.14 -4.59 13.32
CA PHE A 9 -7.25 -5.52 13.46
C PHE A 9 -8.55 -4.78 13.15
N THR A 10 -9.44 -5.43 12.42
CA THR A 10 -10.74 -4.88 12.05
C THR A 10 -11.80 -5.98 12.10
N SER A 11 -13.05 -5.60 12.34
CA SER A 11 -14.19 -6.49 12.26
C SER A 11 -14.59 -6.80 10.81
N LEU A 12 -14.00 -6.13 9.82
CA LEU A 12 -14.25 -6.41 8.42
C LEU A 12 -13.75 -7.83 8.05
N PRO A 13 -14.55 -8.60 7.26
CA PRO A 13 -14.08 -9.85 6.68
C PRO A 13 -12.83 -9.64 5.83
N ALA A 14 -11.92 -10.60 5.81
CA ALA A 14 -10.65 -10.52 5.06
C ALA A 14 -10.83 -10.14 3.58
N ALA A 15 -11.90 -10.61 2.92
CA ALA A 15 -12.20 -10.27 1.54
C ALA A 15 -12.55 -8.78 1.35
N GLU A 16 -13.24 -8.16 2.32
CA GLU A 16 -13.54 -6.72 2.27
C GLU A 16 -12.29 -5.89 2.60
N SER A 17 -11.56 -6.25 3.65
CA SER A 17 -10.28 -5.60 3.97
C SER A 17 -9.35 -5.63 2.76
N TRP A 18 -9.16 -6.80 2.13
CA TRP A 18 -8.37 -6.97 0.91
C TRP A 18 -8.80 -6.03 -0.20
N ARG A 19 -10.09 -6.02 -0.56
CA ARG A 19 -10.61 -5.12 -1.60
C ARG A 19 -10.23 -3.67 -1.34
N ARG A 20 -10.33 -3.21 -0.08
CA ARG A 20 -10.02 -1.81 0.27
C ARG A 20 -8.54 -1.51 0.24
N VAL A 21 -7.71 -2.41 0.77
CA VAL A 21 -6.25 -2.22 0.86
C VAL A 21 -5.49 -2.59 -0.42
N THR A 22 -6.19 -3.03 -1.47
CA THR A 22 -5.59 -3.22 -2.79
C THR A 22 -6.29 -2.44 -3.91
N ASP A 23 -7.18 -1.51 -3.57
CA ASP A 23 -7.77 -0.59 -4.55
C ASP A 23 -6.81 0.60 -4.77
N TRP A 24 -5.85 0.43 -5.69
CA TRP A 24 -4.74 1.38 -5.90
C TRP A 24 -5.18 2.79 -6.27
N GLU A 25 -6.23 2.93 -7.08
CA GLU A 25 -6.75 4.25 -7.46
C GLU A 25 -7.30 4.97 -6.23
N ARG A 26 -7.98 4.23 -5.34
CA ARG A 26 -8.47 4.80 -4.08
C ARG A 26 -7.39 4.99 -3.02
N HIS A 27 -6.25 4.28 -3.10
CA HIS A 27 -5.09 4.52 -2.24
C HIS A 27 -4.53 5.94 -2.41
N ALA A 28 -4.46 6.42 -3.65
CA ALA A 28 -3.91 7.73 -3.98
C ALA A 28 -4.57 8.86 -3.23
N ALA A 29 -5.91 8.82 -3.14
CA ALA A 29 -6.71 9.89 -2.57
C ALA A 29 -6.41 10.17 -1.08
N GLN A 30 -5.68 9.27 -0.42
CA GLN A 30 -5.43 9.32 1.02
C GLN A 30 -3.97 9.58 1.38
N VAL A 31 -3.05 9.43 0.42
CA VAL A 31 -1.63 9.76 0.63
C VAL A 31 -1.43 11.23 0.26
N PRO A 32 -1.07 12.11 1.22
CA PRO A 32 -0.93 13.54 0.93
C PRO A 32 0.07 13.79 -0.19
N LEU A 33 -0.30 14.65 -1.14
CA LEU A 33 0.54 15.05 -2.27
C LEU A 33 0.91 13.89 -3.20
N THR A 34 0.14 12.80 -3.20
CA THR A 34 0.39 11.64 -4.06
C THR A 34 -0.81 11.38 -4.99
N THR A 35 -0.52 11.20 -6.27
CA THR A 35 -1.49 10.73 -7.27
C THR A 35 -1.02 9.37 -7.79
N ILE A 36 -1.92 8.38 -7.85
CA ILE A 36 -1.60 7.08 -8.46
C ILE A 36 -2.30 6.98 -9.81
N THR A 37 -1.53 6.61 -10.83
CA THR A 37 -2.03 6.29 -12.15
C THR A 37 -1.90 4.78 -12.36
N VAL A 38 -3.03 4.10 -12.55
CA VAL A 38 -3.09 2.68 -12.90
C VAL A 38 -3.35 2.55 -14.41
N PRO A 39 -2.70 1.63 -15.12
CA PRO A 39 -3.03 1.35 -16.52
C PRO A 39 -4.51 0.97 -16.67
N MET A 40 -5.21 1.65 -17.57
CA MET A 40 -6.63 1.41 -17.83
C MET A 40 -6.86 0.00 -18.41
N GLY A 41 -7.93 -0.66 -17.94
CA GLY A 41 -8.51 -1.83 -18.61
C GLY A 41 -7.96 -3.22 -18.20
N VAL A 42 -7.05 -3.32 -17.23
CA VAL A 42 -6.52 -4.61 -16.76
C VAL A 42 -6.80 -4.80 -15.27
N PRO A 43 -7.49 -5.87 -14.86
CA PRO A 43 -7.59 -6.24 -13.44
C PRO A 43 -6.19 -6.38 -12.85
N THR A 44 -5.97 -5.83 -11.65
CA THR A 44 -4.67 -5.98 -10.99
C THR A 44 -4.30 -7.44 -10.81
N GLY A 45 -3.07 -7.78 -11.22
CA GLY A 45 -2.46 -9.09 -11.03
C GLY A 45 -0.93 -8.96 -11.03
N VAL A 46 -0.24 -10.09 -11.03
CA VAL A 46 1.23 -10.10 -11.16
C VAL A 46 1.63 -9.48 -12.50
N GLY A 47 2.64 -8.61 -12.49
CA GLY A 47 3.11 -7.83 -13.64
C GLY A 47 2.38 -6.51 -13.86
N THR A 48 1.30 -6.22 -13.11
CA THR A 48 0.68 -4.88 -13.14
C THR A 48 1.65 -3.84 -12.61
N VAL A 49 1.95 -2.83 -13.42
CA VAL A 49 2.76 -1.68 -13.03
C VAL A 49 1.88 -0.45 -12.93
N PHE A 50 1.90 0.23 -11.79
CA PHE A 50 1.22 1.50 -11.58
C PHE A 50 2.21 2.54 -11.06
N VAL A 51 1.93 3.82 -11.26
CA VAL A 51 2.86 4.90 -10.90
C VAL A 51 2.26 5.73 -9.79
N ALA A 52 2.93 5.78 -8.64
CA ALA A 52 2.63 6.75 -7.60
C ALA A 52 3.51 7.99 -7.78
N ARG A 53 2.92 9.11 -8.18
CA ARG A 53 3.61 10.40 -8.28
C ARG A 53 3.43 11.17 -6.99
N THR A 54 4.52 11.47 -6.29
CA THR A 54 4.50 12.18 -4.99
C THR A 54 5.24 13.52 -5.08
N GLY A 55 4.61 14.61 -4.63
CA GLY A 55 5.19 15.94 -4.50
C GLY A 55 4.36 17.05 -5.14
N VAL A 56 4.90 18.28 -5.18
CA VAL A 56 4.21 19.48 -5.69
C VAL A 56 5.03 20.10 -6.83
N GLY A 57 4.38 20.31 -7.98
CA GLY A 57 5.00 20.97 -9.14
C GLY A 57 6.29 20.28 -9.60
N PRO A 58 7.40 21.02 -9.79
CA PRO A 58 8.68 20.45 -10.26
C PRO A 58 9.40 19.60 -9.20
N LEU A 59 8.94 19.59 -7.95
CA LEU A 59 9.50 18.78 -6.85
C LEU A 59 8.81 17.41 -6.71
N ALA A 60 8.00 17.01 -7.70
CA ALA A 60 7.36 15.71 -7.73
C ALA A 60 8.29 14.63 -8.30
N PHE A 61 8.21 13.43 -7.73
CA PHE A 61 8.88 12.25 -8.23
C PHE A 61 7.91 11.11 -8.51
N ASP A 62 8.26 10.27 -9.48
CA ASP A 62 7.50 9.06 -9.80
C ASP A 62 8.10 7.85 -9.09
N ASP A 63 7.23 7.07 -8.46
CA ASP A 63 7.50 5.77 -7.85
C ASP A 63 6.69 4.70 -8.59
N PRO A 64 7.19 4.20 -9.74
CA PRO A 64 6.58 3.06 -10.43
C PRO A 64 6.69 1.80 -9.56
N MET A 65 5.55 1.15 -9.32
CA MET A 65 5.43 -0.06 -8.51
C MET A 65 4.88 -1.20 -9.35
N GLU A 66 5.58 -2.33 -9.33
CA GLU A 66 5.16 -3.57 -9.99
C GLU A 66 4.62 -4.56 -8.97
N VAL A 67 3.43 -5.11 -9.23
CA VAL A 67 2.89 -6.23 -8.47
C VAL A 67 3.66 -7.50 -8.82
N VAL A 68 4.48 -7.99 -7.89
CA VAL A 68 5.25 -9.23 -8.07
C VAL A 68 4.61 -10.43 -7.38
N ARG A 69 3.65 -10.20 -6.48
CA ARG A 69 2.81 -11.24 -5.90
C ARG A 69 1.39 -10.73 -5.76
N TRP A 70 0.44 -11.56 -6.18
CA TRP A 70 -0.98 -11.29 -6.03
C TRP A 70 -1.72 -12.58 -5.70
N THR A 71 -2.23 -12.68 -4.48
CA THR A 71 -3.01 -13.83 -4.04
C THR A 71 -4.18 -13.31 -3.22
N PRO A 72 -5.37 -13.12 -3.81
CA PRO A 72 -6.55 -12.69 -3.07
C PRO A 72 -6.94 -13.70 -1.97
N PRO A 73 -7.54 -13.25 -0.86
CA PRO A 73 -8.02 -14.15 0.19
C PRO A 73 -9.16 -15.01 -0.34
N ALA A 74 -9.21 -16.26 0.13
CA ALA A 74 -10.25 -17.21 -0.26
C ALA A 74 -10.55 -18.17 0.90
N ALA A 75 -11.82 -18.26 1.32
CA ALA A 75 -12.34 -19.22 2.31
C ALA A 75 -11.35 -19.56 3.43
N GLY A 76 -11.10 -18.61 4.34
CA GLY A 76 -10.20 -18.80 5.49
C GLY A 76 -8.70 -18.71 5.16
N ARG A 77 -8.30 -18.51 3.90
CA ARG A 77 -6.91 -18.24 3.51
C ARG A 77 -6.61 -16.74 3.47
N ALA A 78 -5.37 -16.41 3.82
CA ALA A 78 -4.85 -15.05 3.76
C ALA A 78 -4.77 -14.52 2.33
N GLY A 79 -4.99 -13.21 2.19
CA GLY A 79 -4.67 -12.45 0.99
C GLY A 79 -3.24 -11.92 1.08
N LEU A 80 -2.43 -12.08 0.04
CA LEU A 80 -1.01 -11.70 0.03
C LEU A 80 -0.69 -10.90 -1.23
N CYS A 81 -0.22 -9.68 -1.06
CA CYS A 81 0.25 -8.81 -2.13
C CYS A 81 1.70 -8.40 -1.88
N ARG A 82 2.53 -8.39 -2.93
CA ARG A 82 3.87 -7.83 -2.89
C ARG A 82 4.10 -6.93 -4.10
N LEU A 83 4.68 -5.77 -3.83
CA LEU A 83 5.05 -4.74 -4.78
C LEU A 83 6.58 -4.57 -4.78
N GLU A 84 7.17 -4.35 -5.96
CA GLU A 84 8.54 -3.85 -6.09
C GLU A 84 8.53 -2.42 -6.64
N LYS A 85 9.26 -1.53 -5.99
CA LYS A 85 9.44 -0.14 -6.41
C LYS A 85 10.56 -0.07 -7.43
N ARG A 86 10.19 0.21 -8.68
CA ARG A 86 11.07 0.28 -9.87
C ARG A 86 11.59 1.70 -10.13
N GLY A 87 11.37 2.64 -9.21
CA GLY A 87 11.72 4.04 -9.38
C GLY A 87 13.22 4.32 -9.41
N SER A 88 13.57 5.50 -9.94
CA SER A 88 14.96 5.98 -9.99
C SER A 88 15.41 6.62 -8.66
N LEU A 89 14.46 7.25 -7.95
CA LEU A 89 14.64 7.94 -6.67
C LEU A 89 14.25 7.07 -5.47
N VAL A 90 13.09 6.40 -5.58
CA VAL A 90 12.60 5.48 -4.56
C VAL A 90 12.74 4.06 -5.09
N ARG A 91 13.38 3.20 -4.28
CA ARG A 91 13.50 1.75 -4.53
C ARG A 91 13.11 0.99 -3.29
N GLY A 92 12.86 -0.30 -3.47
CA GLY A 92 12.55 -1.22 -2.39
C GLY A 92 11.28 -1.99 -2.68
N ARG A 93 10.53 -2.32 -1.63
CA ARG A 93 9.43 -3.27 -1.69
C ARG A 93 8.31 -2.86 -0.76
N ALA A 94 7.10 -3.29 -1.08
CA ALA A 94 5.98 -3.22 -0.15
C ALA A 94 5.25 -4.55 -0.13
N SER A 95 4.66 -4.90 1.00
CA SER A 95 3.75 -6.04 1.09
C SER A 95 2.52 -5.70 1.91
N ILE A 96 1.39 -6.21 1.45
CA ILE A 96 0.09 -6.07 2.11
C ILE A 96 -0.49 -7.47 2.26
N ASP A 97 -0.56 -7.92 3.51
CA ASP A 97 -1.05 -9.23 3.87
C ASP A 97 -2.32 -9.08 4.71
N VAL A 98 -3.36 -9.82 4.37
CA VAL A 98 -4.67 -9.78 5.05
C VAL A 98 -5.00 -11.18 5.54
N TYR A 99 -4.90 -11.37 6.85
CA TYR A 99 -5.17 -12.65 7.50
C TYR A 99 -6.61 -12.65 8.04
N PRO A 100 -7.42 -13.68 7.74
CA PRO A 100 -8.70 -13.85 8.42
C PRO A 100 -8.47 -14.15 9.90
N THR A 101 -9.38 -13.68 10.75
CA THR A 101 -9.44 -13.98 12.18
C THR A 101 -10.86 -14.40 12.54
N ASP A 102 -11.06 -14.92 13.75
CA ASP A 102 -12.39 -15.37 14.21
C ASP A 102 -13.42 -14.23 14.22
N SER A 103 -12.98 -12.99 14.43
CA SER A 103 -13.83 -11.81 14.55
C SER A 103 -13.71 -10.81 13.40
N GLY A 104 -13.02 -11.16 12.31
CA GLY A 104 -12.80 -10.27 11.16
C GLY A 104 -11.49 -10.54 10.44
N SER A 105 -10.58 -9.57 10.45
CA SER A 105 -9.26 -9.71 9.82
C SER A 105 -8.15 -8.90 10.47
N HIS A 106 -6.93 -9.35 10.23
CA HIS A 106 -5.68 -8.69 10.58
C HIS A 106 -4.96 -8.26 9.30
N VAL A 107 -4.81 -6.96 9.12
CA VAL A 107 -4.07 -6.38 7.99
C VAL A 107 -2.67 -6.00 8.43
N VAL A 108 -1.69 -6.50 7.69
CA VAL A 108 -0.27 -6.22 7.87
C VAL A 108 0.25 -5.52 6.63
N TRP A 109 0.79 -4.32 6.80
CA TRP A 109 1.47 -3.58 5.76
C TRP A 109 2.93 -3.39 6.14
N VAL A 110 3.85 -3.83 5.28
CA VAL A 110 5.29 -3.58 5.40
C VAL A 110 5.78 -2.77 4.21
N GLU A 111 6.54 -1.73 4.50
CA GLU A 111 7.22 -0.89 3.50
C GLU A 111 8.73 -0.96 3.75
N GLU A 112 9.47 -1.17 2.67
CA GLU A 112 10.92 -1.09 2.60
C GLU A 112 11.27 -0.02 1.56
N LEU A 113 11.85 1.08 2.01
CA LEU A 113 12.13 2.27 1.21
C LEU A 113 13.61 2.61 1.25
N GLY A 114 14.20 2.74 0.07
CA GLY A 114 15.49 3.37 -0.16
C GLY A 114 15.30 4.64 -0.97
N VAL A 115 15.64 5.79 -0.39
CA VAL A 115 15.59 7.08 -1.10
C VAL A 115 17.01 7.45 -1.52
N ARG A 116 17.27 7.45 -2.84
CA ARG A 116 18.62 7.62 -3.40
C ARG A 116 19.32 8.91 -2.95
N LEU A 117 18.57 9.99 -2.76
CA LEU A 117 19.10 11.32 -2.43
C LEU A 117 19.24 11.56 -0.93
N LEU A 118 18.73 10.66 -0.07
CA LEU A 118 18.80 10.82 1.37
C LEU A 118 19.88 9.90 1.96
N PRO A 119 20.75 10.42 2.85
CA PRO A 119 21.69 9.59 3.57
C PRO A 119 20.99 8.53 4.44
N ARG A 120 21.67 7.41 4.68
CA ARG A 120 21.14 6.29 5.49
C ARG A 120 20.78 6.67 6.93
N TRP A 121 21.42 7.70 7.50
CA TRP A 121 21.08 8.16 8.85
C TRP A 121 19.68 8.82 8.92
N CYS A 122 19.09 9.19 7.77
CA CYS A 122 17.70 9.62 7.69
C CYS A 122 16.71 8.44 7.77
N ASP A 123 17.15 7.19 7.59
CA ASP A 123 16.28 6.01 7.53
C ASP A 123 15.32 5.89 8.73
N PRO A 124 15.74 6.12 10.01
CA PRO A 124 14.83 6.08 11.15
C PRO A 124 13.75 7.16 11.10
N LEU A 125 14.09 8.36 10.61
CA LEU A 125 13.14 9.46 10.46
C LEU A 125 12.13 9.15 9.35
N ILE A 126 12.61 8.63 8.21
CA ILE A 126 11.78 8.19 7.10
C ILE A 126 10.83 7.09 7.56
N ALA A 127 11.33 6.08 8.29
CA ALA A 127 10.51 4.99 8.83
C ALA A 127 9.45 5.51 9.82
N GLY A 128 9.82 6.44 10.71
CA GLY A 128 8.89 7.04 11.67
C GLY A 128 7.80 7.89 11.01
N ALA A 129 8.17 8.70 10.01
CA ALA A 129 7.23 9.50 9.23
C ALA A 129 6.31 8.61 8.39
N GLY A 130 6.89 7.64 7.68
CA GLY A 130 6.17 6.63 6.89
C GLY A 130 5.15 5.88 7.74
N ARG A 131 5.55 5.34 8.90
CA ARG A 131 4.64 4.65 9.81
C ARG A 131 3.44 5.50 10.23
N ARG A 132 3.63 6.80 10.46
CA ARG A 132 2.52 7.71 10.81
C ARG A 132 1.60 7.99 9.63
N VAL A 133 2.15 8.28 8.46
CA VAL A 133 1.36 8.60 7.26
C VAL A 133 0.58 7.38 6.81
N PHE A 134 1.27 6.27 6.56
CA PHE A 134 0.64 5.02 6.10
C PHE A 134 -0.27 4.41 7.16
N GLY A 135 0.00 4.65 8.45
CA GLY A 135 -0.92 4.28 9.53
C GLY A 135 -2.28 4.94 9.36
N ARG A 136 -2.32 6.26 9.18
CA ARG A 136 -3.56 7.01 8.95
C ARG A 136 -4.27 6.62 7.66
N VAL A 137 -3.49 6.32 6.61
CA VAL A 137 -4.02 5.83 5.33
C VAL A 137 -4.72 4.49 5.54
N LEU A 138 -4.07 3.55 6.22
CA LEU A 138 -4.66 2.25 6.52
C LEU A 138 -5.92 2.40 7.40
N ASP A 139 -5.89 3.25 8.41
CA ASP A 139 -7.06 3.56 9.25
C ASP A 139 -8.23 4.06 8.38
N SER A 140 -7.98 5.04 7.51
CA SER A 140 -8.99 5.60 6.59
C SER A 140 -9.53 4.58 5.58
N MET A 141 -8.74 3.59 5.17
CA MET A 141 -9.21 2.48 4.32
C MET A 141 -10.14 1.55 5.09
N LEU A 142 -9.82 1.22 6.34
CA LEU A 142 -10.58 0.26 7.13
C LEU A 142 -11.83 0.86 7.79
N ASP A 143 -11.81 2.14 8.16
CA ASP A 143 -12.92 2.81 8.85
C ASP A 143 -14.08 3.20 7.92
N ARG A 144 -13.91 3.05 6.59
CA ARG A 144 -14.99 3.38 5.64
C ARG A 144 -16.25 2.54 5.91
N PRO A 145 -17.45 3.13 5.88
CA PRO A 145 -18.67 2.36 5.76
C PRO A 145 -18.56 1.49 4.50
N ALA A 146 -18.92 0.21 4.58
CA ALA A 146 -18.99 -0.63 3.39
C ALA A 146 -19.93 0.06 2.39
N GLY A 147 -19.37 0.61 1.32
CA GLY A 147 -20.15 1.26 0.28
C GLY A 147 -21.12 0.22 -0.27
N ARG A 148 -22.41 0.41 -0.02
CA ARG A 148 -23.45 -0.41 -0.63
C ARG A 148 -23.32 -0.21 -2.14
N ARG A 149 -22.83 -1.23 -2.85
CA ARG A 149 -22.90 -1.22 -4.32
C ARG A 149 -24.39 -1.14 -4.70
N PRO A 150 -24.78 -0.26 -5.65
CA PRO A 150 -26.11 -0.31 -6.23
C PRO A 150 -26.33 -1.63 -6.98
#